data_AF-A0A944ULR8-F1
#
_entry.id   AF-A0A944ULR8-F1
#
_cell.length_a   1.000
_cell.length_b   1.000
_cell.length_c   1.000
_cell.angle_alpha   90.00
_cell.angle_beta   90.00
_cell.angle_gamma   90.00
#
_symmetry.space_group_name_H-M   'P 1'
#
loop_
_entity.id
_entity.type
_entity.pdbx_description
1 polymer ?
#
loop_
_entity_poly.entity_id
_entity_poly.type
_entity_poly.pdbx_seq_one_letter_code
_entity_poly.pdbx_strand_id
1 'polypeptide(L)' 'SEFGNVASAGSVLSYHLNNNLQKGDKGIICSFGAGYSICSLVIERA' A
#
# COMPACT_ATOMS: atom_id res chain seq x y z
N SER A 1 12.67 9.13 0.59
CA SER A 1 13.75 8.13 0.77
C SER A 1 14.08 7.87 2.24
N GLU A 2 13.27 8.37 3.19
CA GLU A 2 13.58 8.37 4.62
C GLU A 2 13.60 6.97 5.26
N PHE A 3 12.75 6.04 4.81
CA PHE A 3 12.53 4.76 5.51
C PHE A 3 13.19 3.53 4.86
N GLY A 4 13.79 3.67 3.67
CA GLY A 4 14.36 2.52 2.94
C GLY A 4 13.33 1.39 2.71
N ASN A 5 13.78 0.13 2.81
CA ASN A 5 12.92 -1.05 2.69
C ASN A 5 12.44 -1.54 4.07
N VAL A 6 11.16 -1.35 4.38
CA VAL A 6 10.52 -1.82 5.62
C VAL A 6 9.75 -3.14 5.43
N ALA A 7 10.15 -3.92 4.41
CA ALA A 7 9.56 -5.20 4.04
C ALA A 7 8.03 -5.13 3.87
N SER A 8 7.29 -6.05 4.48
CA SER A 8 5.83 -6.17 4.33
C SER A 8 5.06 -4.91 4.74
N ALA A 9 5.60 -4.12 5.68
CA ALA A 9 4.95 -2.90 6.16
C ALA A 9 5.00 -1.74 5.16
N GLY A 10 5.81 -1.83 4.11
CA GLY A 10 6.09 -0.69 3.21
C GLY A 10 4.88 -0.20 2.44
N SER A 11 4.02 -1.12 2.01
CA SER A 11 2.79 -0.78 1.27
C SER A 11 1.79 -0.02 2.15
N VAL A 12 1.66 -0.42 3.42
CA VAL A 12 0.79 0.24 4.39
C VAL A 12 1.38 1.57 4.86
N LEU A 13 2.69 1.64 5.08
CA LEU A 13 3.37 2.90 5.43
C LEU A 13 3.24 3.92 4.30
N SER A 14 3.41 3.49 3.04
CA SER A 14 3.22 4.34 1.87
C SER A 14 1.79 4.88 1.79
N TYR A 15 0.79 4.02 2.05
CA TYR A 15 -0.61 4.42 2.14
C TYR A 15 -0.82 5.45 3.27
N HIS A 16 -0.30 5.20 4.47
CA HIS A 16 -0.45 6.13 5.59
C HIS A 16 0.13 7.53 5.29
N LEU A 17 1.30 7.59 4.63
CA LEU A 17 1.99 8.85 4.36
C LEU A 17 1.46 9.59 3.12
N ASN A 18 0.93 8.87 2.13
CA ASN A 18 0.62 9.43 0.79
C ASN A 18 -0.81 9.13 0.31
N ASN A 19 -1.73 8.78 1.20
CA ASN A 19 -3.12 8.55 0.83
C ASN A 19 -3.84 9.88 0.58
N ASN A 20 -4.13 10.14 -0.70
CA ASN A 20 -4.91 11.29 -1.15
C ASN A 20 -6.30 10.90 -1.70
N LEU A 21 -6.77 9.68 -1.41
CA LEU A 21 -8.09 9.21 -1.85
C LEU A 21 -9.18 10.03 -1.17
N GLN A 22 -10.14 10.49 -1.97
CA GLN A 22 -11.35 11.16 -1.51
C GLN A 22 -12.45 10.13 -1.24
N LYS A 23 -13.49 10.56 -0.52
CA LYS A 23 -14.64 9.69 -0.24
C LYS A 23 -15.26 9.16 -1.54
N GLY A 24 -15.44 7.84 -1.61
CA GLY A 24 -15.93 7.12 -2.79
C GLY A 24 -14.83 6.72 -3.78
N ASP A 25 -13.61 7.24 -3.64
CA ASP A 25 -12.50 6.81 -4.48
C ASP A 25 -12.09 5.38 -4.14
N LYS A 26 -11.76 4.64 -5.20
CA LYS A 26 -11.20 3.30 -5.12
C LYS A 26 -9.70 3.35 -5.31
N GLY A 27 -8.98 2.57 -4.52
CA GLY A 27 -7.53 2.46 -4.58
C GLY A 27 -7.08 1.01 -4.54
N ILE A 28 -5.79 0.80 -4.83
CA ILE A 28 -5.13 -0.49 -4.67
C ILE A 28 -3.90 -0.31 -3.80
N ILE A 29 -3.77 -1.18 -2.78
CA ILE A 29 -2.53 -1.38 -2.04
C ILE A 29 -1.91 -2.67 -2.56
N CYS A 30 -0.65 -2.61 -3.02
CA CYS A 30 0.05 -3.76 -3.59
C CYS A 30 1.44 -3.91 -2.95
N SER A 31 1.87 -5.16 -2.76
CA SER A 31 3.20 -5.51 -2.27
C SER A 31 3.75 -6.76 -2.94
N PHE A 32 5.07 -6.84 -2.98
CA PHE A 32 5.84 -7.97 -3.49
C PHE A 32 6.75 -8.48 -2.38
N GLY A 33 6.89 -9.80 -2.28
CA GLY A 33 7.63 -10.46 -1.21
C GLY A 33 8.47 -11.64 -1.69
N ALA A 34 9.09 -12.31 -0.73
CA ALA A 34 9.90 -13.51 -0.97
C ALA A 34 9.07 -14.64 -1.61
N GLY A 35 9.73 -15.57 -2.31
CA GLY A 35 9.06 -16.70 -2.93
C GLY A 35 8.13 -16.32 -4.08
N TYR A 36 8.40 -15.18 -4.75
CA TYR A 36 7.59 -14.66 -5.85
C TYR A 36 6.13 -14.38 -5.44
N SER A 37 5.91 -14.02 -4.18
CA SER A 37 4.58 -13.71 -3.66
C SER A 37 4.15 -12.28 -3.99
N ILE A 38 2.88 -12.12 -4.35
CA ILE A 38 2.22 -10.81 -4.55
C ILE A 38 0.99 -10.76 -3.65
N CYS A 39 0.76 -9.61 -3.03
CA CYS A 39 -0.48 -9.31 -2.32
C CYS A 39 -1.06 -8.00 -2.85
N SER A 40 -2.33 -8.04 -3.26
CA SER A 40 -3.07 -6.87 -3.78
C SER A 40 -4.43 -6.76 -3.09
N LEU A 41 -4.72 -5.59 -2.53
CA LEU A 41 -5.98 -5.27 -1.90
C LEU A 41 -6.64 -4.10 -2.62
N VAL A 42 -7.89 -4.30 -3.06
CA VAL A 42 -8.75 -3.21 -3.52
C VAL A 42 -9.41 -2.60 -2.30
N ILE A 43 -9.36 -1.28 -2.19
CA ILE A 43 -9.94 -0.51 -1.09
C ILE A 43 -10.85 0.58 -1.64
N GLU A 44 -11.81 1.01 -0.83
CA GLU A 44 -12.66 2.17 -1.10
C GLU A 44 -12.63 3.09 0.12
N ARG A 45 -12.43 4.39 -0.10
CA ARG A 45 -12.45 5.37 0.98
C ARG A 45 -13.90 5.68 1.35
N ALA A 46 -14.30 5.24 2.55
CA ALA A 46 -15.62 5.54 3.13
C ALA A 46 -15.82 7.03 3.44
#